data_AF-A0A3A1YKR3-F1
#
_entry.id   AF-A0A3A1YKR3-F1
#
_cell.length_a   1.000
_cell.length_b   1.000
_cell.length_c   1.000
_cell.angle_alpha   90.00
_cell.angle_beta   90.00
_cell.angle_gamma   90.00
#
_symmetry.space_group_name_H-M   'P 1'
#
loop_
_entity.id
_entity.type
_entity.pdbx_description
1 polymer ?
#
loop_
_entity_poly.entity_id
_entity_poly.type
_entity_poly.pdbx_seq_one_letter_code
_entity_poly.pdbx_strand_id
1 'polypeptide(L)'
;MTEQEIQDILTNALVNLFEIDKDSITLDTNLYEDLDIDSIDAIDLIDYIKRNTGYKLNAEDFRNVRTVRDVIAAVQKVSQETPQA
;
A
#
# COMPACT_ATOMS: atom_id res chain seq x y z
N MET A 1 8.50 3.25 -10.84
CA MET A 1 7.51 4.11 -10.18
C MET A 1 8.18 5.00 -9.16
N THR A 2 7.67 6.21 -8.94
CA THR A 2 8.13 7.12 -7.88
C THR A 2 7.37 6.87 -6.57
N GLU A 3 7.96 7.26 -5.43
CA GLU A 3 7.30 7.16 -4.12
C GLU A 3 5.96 7.90 -4.10
N GLN A 4 5.89 9.07 -4.76
CA GLN A 4 4.67 9.87 -4.84
C GLN A 4 3.53 9.16 -5.59
N GLU A 5 3.83 8.46 -6.69
CA GLU A 5 2.79 7.72 -7.41
C GLU A 5 2.26 6.54 -6.59
N ILE A 6 3.14 5.83 -5.87
CA ILE A 6 2.71 4.73 -5.01
C ILE A 6 1.86 5.27 -3.85
N GLN A 7 2.29 6.39 -3.26
CA GLN A 7 1.52 7.05 -2.21
C GLN A 7 0.14 7.45 -2.72
N ASP A 8 0.02 8.04 -3.90
CA ASP A 8 -1.27 8.43 -4.47
C ASP A 8 -2.19 7.22 -4.69
N ILE A 9 -1.65 6.11 -5.23
CA ILE A 9 -2.39 4.86 -5.40
C ILE A 9 -2.85 4.30 -4.06
N LEU A 10 -1.96 4.29 -3.06
CA LEU A 10 -2.25 3.82 -1.71
C LEU A 10 -3.30 4.69 -1.02
N THR A 11 -3.17 6.01 -1.09
CA THR A 11 -4.13 6.98 -0.56
C THR A 11 -5.49 6.79 -1.25
N ASN A 12 -5.53 6.63 -2.56
CA ASN A 12 -6.76 6.33 -3.28
C ASN A 12 -7.35 4.99 -2.86
N ALA A 13 -6.55 3.94 -2.69
CA ALA A 13 -7.03 2.66 -2.16
C ALA A 13 -7.67 2.86 -0.79
N LEU A 14 -6.99 3.59 0.10
CA LEU A 14 -7.44 3.82 1.46
C LEU A 14 -8.75 4.61 1.53
N VAL A 15 -8.86 5.67 0.74
CA VAL A 15 -10.05 6.52 0.65
C VAL A 15 -11.22 5.78 -0.01
N ASN A 16 -10.98 5.02 -1.09
CA ASN A 16 -12.07 4.39 -1.84
C ASN A 16 -12.54 3.06 -1.24
N LEU A 17 -11.64 2.27 -0.63
CA LEU A 17 -11.95 0.95 -0.07
C LEU A 17 -12.39 1.04 1.39
N PHE A 18 -11.76 1.93 2.18
CA PHE A 18 -11.98 2.02 3.62
C PHE A 18 -12.59 3.35 4.06
N GLU A 19 -12.94 4.23 3.10
CA GLU A 19 -13.56 5.54 3.39
C GLU A 19 -12.72 6.41 4.35
N ILE A 20 -11.39 6.22 4.32
CA ILE A 20 -10.44 6.96 5.17
C ILE A 20 -10.20 8.36 4.59
N ASP A 21 -10.10 9.37 5.44
CA ASP A 21 -9.75 10.71 5.00
C ASP A 21 -8.28 10.80 4.57
N LYS A 22 -8.03 11.36 3.39
CA LYS A 22 -6.68 11.55 2.86
C LYS A 22 -5.78 12.38 3.77
N ASP A 23 -6.35 13.27 4.58
CA ASP A 23 -5.61 14.14 5.50
C ASP A 23 -5.02 13.35 6.69
N SER A 24 -5.66 12.22 7.06
CA SER A 24 -5.14 11.29 8.07
C SER A 24 -4.04 10.35 7.52
N ILE A 25 -3.89 10.27 6.19
CA ILE A 25 -2.95 9.34 5.55
C ILE A 25 -1.60 10.05 5.40
N THR A 26 -0.71 9.82 6.36
CA THR A 26 0.68 10.28 6.33
C THR A 26 1.63 9.10 6.15
N LEU A 27 2.87 9.38 5.75
CA LEU A 27 3.90 8.34 5.59
C LEU A 27 4.17 7.58 6.91
N ASP A 28 3.99 8.23 8.05
CA ASP A 28 4.23 7.66 9.38
C ASP A 28 2.97 6.99 9.96
N THR A 29 1.80 7.19 9.33
CA THR A 29 0.53 6.63 9.79
C THR A 29 0.59 5.10 9.79
N ASN A 30 0.17 4.49 10.91
CA ASN A 30 0.11 3.04 11.05
C ASN A 30 -1.21 2.52 10.48
N LEU A 31 -1.13 1.57 9.54
CA LEU A 31 -2.30 0.97 8.91
C LEU A 31 -3.19 0.26 9.94
N TYR A 32 -2.58 -0.48 10.86
CA TYR A 32 -3.32 -1.30 11.83
C TYR A 32 -3.78 -0.49 13.04
N GLU A 33 -2.94 0.43 13.55
CA GLU A 33 -3.24 1.16 14.79
C GLU A 33 -3.97 2.49 14.56
N ASP A 34 -3.63 3.25 13.51
CA ASP A 34 -4.29 4.54 13.23
C ASP A 34 -5.47 4.38 12.28
N LEU A 35 -5.34 3.51 11.28
CA LEU A 35 -6.35 3.35 10.22
C LEU A 35 -7.28 2.15 10.45
N ASP A 36 -7.11 1.42 11.56
CA ASP A 36 -7.92 0.26 11.94
C ASP A 36 -8.02 -0.82 10.84
N ILE A 37 -6.97 -0.95 10.02
CA ILE A 37 -6.93 -1.91 8.91
C ILE A 37 -6.74 -3.31 9.47
N ASP A 38 -7.69 -4.20 9.16
CA ASP A 38 -7.61 -5.60 9.55
C ASP A 38 -6.77 -6.45 8.57
N SER A 39 -6.51 -7.70 8.98
CA SER A 39 -5.85 -8.68 8.11
C SER A 39 -6.65 -9.01 6.83
N ILE A 40 -7.96 -8.78 6.83
CA ILE A 40 -8.83 -8.96 5.66
C ILE A 40 -8.67 -7.78 4.72
N ASP A 41 -8.76 -6.56 5.25
CA ASP A 41 -8.58 -5.31 4.52
C ASP A 41 -7.22 -5.24 3.82
N ALA A 42 -6.17 -5.73 4.49
CA ALA A 42 -4.85 -5.89 3.90
C ALA A 42 -4.87 -6.66 2.58
N ILE A 43 -5.72 -7.69 2.43
CA ILE A 43 -5.84 -8.48 1.21
C ILE A 43 -6.44 -7.66 0.06
N ASP A 44 -7.51 -6.90 0.34
CA ASP A 44 -8.14 -6.01 -0.64
C ASP A 44 -7.17 -4.90 -1.10
N LEU A 45 -6.39 -4.38 -0.16
CA LEU A 45 -5.40 -3.34 -0.39
C LEU A 45 -4.24 -3.85 -1.29
N ILE A 46 -3.75 -5.07 -1.04
CA ILE A 46 -2.77 -5.74 -1.92
C ILE A 46 -3.34 -5.95 -3.32
N ASP A 47 -4.60 -6.43 -3.42
CA ASP A 47 -5.22 -6.68 -4.72
C ASP A 47 -5.41 -5.38 -5.52
N TYR A 48 -5.81 -4.29 -4.86
CA TYR A 48 -5.92 -2.97 -5.45
C TYR A 48 -4.57 -2.44 -5.95
N ILE A 49 -3.53 -2.49 -5.11
CA ILE A 49 -2.17 -2.06 -5.50
C ILE A 49 -1.70 -2.88 -6.70
N LYS A 50 -1.90 -4.20 -6.69
CA LYS A 50 -1.50 -5.07 -7.80
C LYS A 50 -2.23 -4.72 -9.10
N ARG A 51 -3.52 -4.39 -9.06
CA ARG A 51 -4.28 -3.98 -10.25
C ARG A 51 -3.82 -2.65 -10.83
N ASN A 52 -3.47 -1.69 -9.97
CA ASN A 52 -3.04 -0.36 -10.38
C ASN A 52 -1.58 -0.32 -10.82
N THR A 53 -0.71 -1.03 -10.12
CA THR A 53 0.75 -1.00 -10.35
C THR A 53 1.24 -2.14 -11.24
N GLY A 54 0.48 -3.23 -11.34
CA GLY A 54 0.88 -4.47 -12.02
C GLY A 54 1.86 -5.33 -11.19
N TYR A 55 2.34 -4.84 -10.05
CA TYR A 55 3.32 -5.54 -9.22
C TYR A 55 2.63 -6.37 -8.13
N LYS A 56 3.06 -7.63 -7.99
CA LYS A 56 2.52 -8.54 -6.99
C LYS A 56 3.34 -8.46 -5.71
N LEU A 57 2.76 -7.87 -4.66
CA LEU A 57 3.27 -8.00 -3.30
C LEU A 57 2.93 -9.38 -2.74
N ASN A 58 3.87 -10.00 -2.02
CA ASN A 58 3.59 -11.23 -1.28
C ASN A 58 3.02 -10.91 0.10
N ALA A 59 2.25 -11.84 0.66
CA ALA A 59 1.71 -11.71 2.02
C ALA A 59 2.79 -11.64 3.11
N GLU A 60 4.02 -12.06 2.81
CA GLU A 60 5.17 -11.89 3.72
C GLU A 60 5.70 -10.46 3.72
N ASP A 61 5.84 -9.82 2.55
CA ASP A 61 6.17 -8.40 2.46
C ASP A 61 5.10 -7.58 3.20
N PHE A 62 3.83 -7.89 2.94
CA PHE A 62 2.71 -7.20 3.58
C PHE A 62 2.50 -7.53 5.07
N ARG A 63 3.07 -8.63 5.60
CA ARG A 63 3.06 -8.87 7.05
C ARG A 63 4.11 -8.03 7.79
N ASN A 64 5.14 -7.58 7.09
CA ASN A 64 6.17 -6.72 7.66
C ASN A 64 5.83 -5.24 7.53
N VAL A 65 4.96 -4.86 6.59
CA VAL A 65 4.49 -3.47 6.48
C VAL A 65 3.55 -3.15 7.62
N ARG A 66 3.81 -2.05 8.32
CA ARG A 66 2.90 -1.50 9.35
C ARG A 66 2.46 -0.09 9.05
N THR A 67 3.28 0.65 8.31
CA THR A 67 3.04 2.05 7.99
C THR A 67 2.81 2.23 6.50
N VAL A 68 2.21 3.36 6.14
CA VAL A 68 2.06 3.80 4.74
C VAL A 68 3.41 3.80 4.03
N ARG A 69 4.46 4.28 4.70
CA ARG A 69 5.83 4.27 4.18
C ARG A 69 6.37 2.87 3.89
N ASP A 70 6.09 1.89 4.75
CA ASP A 70 6.52 0.51 4.51
C ASP A 70 5.86 -0.08 3.26
N VAL A 71 4.56 0.18 3.05
CA VAL A 71 3.86 -0.25 1.83
C VAL A 71 4.50 0.38 0.60
N ILE A 72 4.78 1.68 0.64
CA ILE A 72 5.45 2.39 -0.46
C ILE A 72 6.81 1.75 -0.75
N ALA A 73 7.62 1.52 0.28
CA ALA A 73 8.93 0.91 0.14
C ALA A 73 8.85 -0.51 -0.45
N ALA A 74 7.88 -1.31 -0.01
CA ALA A 74 7.66 -2.67 -0.52
C ALA A 74 7.30 -2.65 -2.02
N VAL A 75 6.35 -1.82 -2.44
CA VAL A 75 5.97 -1.68 -3.86
C VAL A 75 7.13 -1.15 -4.69
N GLN A 76 7.82 -0.14 -4.19
CA GLN A 76 8.96 0.47 -4.88
C GLN A 76 10.06 -0.58 -5.10
N LYS A 77 10.36 -1.38 -4.07
CA LYS A 77 11.34 -2.46 -4.16
C LYS A 77 10.95 -3.48 -5.23
N VAL A 78 9.69 -3.96 -5.24
CA VAL A 78 9.21 -4.90 -6.27
C VAL A 78 9.25 -4.27 -7.68
N SER A 79 8.94 -2.98 -7.80
CA SER A 79 9.03 -2.24 -9.06
C SER A 79 10.46 -2.12 -9.60
N GLN A 80 11.46 -2.06 -8.71
CA GLN A 80 12.88 -2.05 -9.09
C GLN A 80 13.40 -3.47 -9.39
N GLU A 81 12.92 -4.49 -8.70
CA GLU A 81 13.38 -5.88 -8.85
C GLU A 81 12.76 -6.60 -10.06
N THR A 82 11.60 -6.15 -10.53
CA THR A 82 10.92 -6.76 -11.68
C THR A 82 11.08 -5.87 -12.92
N PRO A 83 12.07 -6.11 -13.80
CA PRO A 83 12.06 -5.51 -15.13
C PRO A 83 10.83 -6.06 -15.85
N GLN A 84 9.86 -5.19 -16.09
CA GLN A 84 8.65 -5.49 -16.83
C GLN A 84 9.07 -5.96 -18.23
N ALA A 85 8.95 -7.26 -18.48
CA ALA A 85 9.24 -7.90 -19.76
C ALA A 85 8.09 -7.71 -20.75
#